data_AF-A0A7V4Y3V5-F1
#
_entry.id   AF-A0A7V4Y3V5-F1
#
_cell.length_a   1.000
_cell.length_b   1.000
_cell.length_c   1.000
_cell.angle_alpha   90.00
_cell.angle_beta   90.00
_cell.angle_gamma   90.00
#
_symmetry.space_group_name_H-M   'P 1'
#
loop_
_entity.id
_entity.type
_entity.pdbx_description
1 polymer ?
#
loop_
_entity_poly.entity_id
_entity_poly.type
_entity_poly.pdbx_seq_one_letter_code
_entity_poly.pdbx_strand_id
1 'polypeptide(L)'
;MSKSLSQAAEARLSELVNYVRALDDGTQKIILAAIKTRLTDPVLKAQLAQVEKLAQGTDAQIRAWLTQNVPLGYFDGYAEASRKVKAKALTYQSFLTNKKTLFHREAVNMLLKDSYSDFARTMTQTVRGAERILTDTARQQIRGKLIAGDIQGQSVDKIARDIRQTLVEDGFRVMIDRAGRKWQLPDYTEMLARTNLIKTANEGVVNRLSELGYDLVEWMTGDNACDICDPLDGKVFSVSGDSDKYPALEEQPPRHPNCRCSLGPRPDLE
;
A
#
# COMPACT_ATOMS: atom_id res chain seq x y z
N MET A 1 -5.10 18.97 -8.33
CA MET A 1 -5.54 17.97 -9.34
C MET A 1 -6.93 18.29 -9.87
N SER A 2 -7.22 18.07 -11.16
CA SER A 2 -8.58 18.22 -11.69
C SER A 2 -9.51 17.11 -11.17
N LYS A 3 -10.80 17.41 -11.04
CA LYS A 3 -11.83 16.50 -10.47
C LYS A 3 -11.94 15.15 -11.20
N SER A 4 -11.63 15.11 -12.51
CA SER A 4 -11.65 13.88 -13.33
C SER A 4 -10.42 12.98 -13.12
N LEU A 5 -9.24 13.55 -12.85
CA LEU A 5 -8.04 12.79 -12.50
C LEU A 5 -8.18 12.12 -11.13
N SER A 6 -8.91 12.74 -10.20
CA SER A 6 -9.27 12.16 -8.89
C SER A 6 -10.14 10.91 -9.03
N GLN A 7 -11.21 10.96 -9.84
CA GLN A 7 -12.14 9.85 -10.02
C GLN A 7 -11.48 8.62 -10.67
N ALA A 8 -10.62 8.84 -11.67
CA ALA A 8 -9.90 7.74 -12.30
C ALA A 8 -8.87 7.11 -11.35
N ALA A 9 -8.21 7.89 -10.49
CA ALA A 9 -7.29 7.38 -9.48
C ALA A 9 -8.03 6.59 -8.38
N GLU A 10 -9.20 7.08 -7.94
CA GLU A 10 -10.06 6.39 -6.98
C GLU A 10 -10.60 5.05 -7.53
N ALA A 11 -10.99 5.01 -8.80
CA ALA A 11 -11.43 3.77 -9.45
C ALA A 11 -10.32 2.72 -9.50
N ARG A 12 -9.10 3.13 -9.86
CA ARG A 12 -7.91 2.27 -9.88
C ARG A 12 -7.59 1.73 -8.49
N LEU A 13 -7.64 2.57 -7.47
CA LEU A 13 -7.42 2.15 -6.09
C LEU A 13 -8.49 1.16 -5.61
N SER A 14 -9.75 1.42 -5.95
CA SER A 14 -10.87 0.53 -5.61
C SER A 14 -10.69 -0.87 -6.21
N GLU A 15 -10.20 -0.97 -7.44
CA GLU A 15 -9.87 -2.25 -8.08
C GLU A 15 -8.83 -3.04 -7.27
N LEU A 16 -7.71 -2.41 -6.90
CA LEU A 16 -6.66 -3.03 -6.10
C LEU A 16 -7.19 -3.53 -4.74
N VAL A 17 -8.00 -2.70 -4.07
CA VAL A 17 -8.63 -3.04 -2.79
C VAL A 17 -9.57 -4.24 -2.94
N ASN A 18 -10.27 -4.37 -4.06
CA ASN A 18 -11.14 -5.52 -4.32
C ASN A 18 -10.37 -6.84 -4.49
N TYR A 19 -9.21 -6.83 -5.14
CA TYR A 19 -8.35 -8.03 -5.23
C TYR A 19 -7.96 -8.53 -3.84
N VAL A 20 -7.62 -7.60 -2.96
CA VAL A 20 -7.18 -7.91 -1.61
C VAL A 20 -8.35 -8.26 -0.68
N ARG A 21 -9.52 -7.66 -0.86
CA ARG A 21 -10.74 -8.07 -0.15
C ARG A 21 -11.10 -9.53 -0.46
N ALA A 22 -10.96 -9.95 -1.71
CA ALA A 22 -11.16 -11.35 -2.08
C ALA A 22 -10.16 -12.31 -1.40
N LEU A 23 -8.90 -11.90 -1.24
CA LEU A 23 -7.89 -12.64 -0.48
C LEU A 23 -8.26 -12.73 1.01
N ASP A 24 -8.68 -11.63 1.61
CA ASP A 24 -9.11 -11.56 3.01
C ASP A 24 -10.29 -12.50 3.26
N ASP A 25 -11.37 -12.36 2.48
CA ASP A 25 -12.57 -13.21 2.56
C ASP A 25 -12.26 -14.69 2.32
N GLY A 26 -11.42 -14.99 1.32
CA GLY A 26 -10.99 -16.34 1.00
C GLY A 26 -10.21 -16.99 2.14
N THR A 27 -9.30 -16.23 2.76
CA THR A 27 -8.49 -16.69 3.90
C THR A 27 -9.37 -16.95 5.13
N GLN A 28 -10.31 -16.05 5.42
CA GLN A 28 -11.29 -16.24 6.49
C GLN A 28 -12.11 -17.52 6.30
N LYS A 29 -12.60 -17.77 5.07
CA LYS A 29 -13.37 -18.99 4.75
C LYS A 29 -12.55 -20.26 4.96
N ILE A 30 -11.28 -20.28 4.55
CA ILE A 30 -10.37 -21.41 4.76
C ILE A 30 -10.19 -21.68 6.26
N ILE A 31 -9.90 -20.63 7.04
CA ILE A 31 -9.73 -20.76 8.49
C ILE A 31 -11.01 -21.28 9.15
N LEU A 32 -12.16 -20.68 8.85
CA LEU A 32 -13.45 -21.08 9.41
C LEU A 32 -13.85 -22.51 9.04
N ALA A 33 -13.45 -23.01 7.87
CA ALA A 33 -13.65 -24.40 7.49
C ALA A 33 -12.72 -25.33 8.28
N ALA A 34 -11.45 -24.94 8.44
CA ALA A 34 -10.44 -25.71 9.15
C ALA A 34 -10.80 -25.93 10.62
N ILE A 35 -11.23 -24.87 11.33
CA ILE A 35 -11.50 -24.91 12.77
C ILE A 35 -12.70 -25.79 13.17
N LYS A 36 -13.61 -26.12 12.23
CA LYS A 36 -14.72 -27.06 12.47
C LYS A 36 -14.27 -28.51 12.58
N THR A 37 -13.04 -28.79 12.18
CA THR A 37 -12.47 -30.14 12.15
C THR A 37 -11.30 -30.25 13.12
N ARG A 38 -10.83 -31.47 13.35
CA ARG A 38 -9.59 -31.69 14.10
C ARG A 38 -8.41 -31.22 13.26
N LEU A 39 -7.68 -30.22 13.75
CA LEU A 39 -6.47 -29.71 13.11
C LEU A 39 -5.27 -30.62 13.43
N THR A 40 -4.97 -31.54 12.52
CA THR A 40 -3.72 -32.32 12.51
C THR A 40 -2.68 -31.65 11.61
N ASP A 41 -1.40 -32.01 11.72
CA ASP A 41 -0.34 -31.41 10.89
C ASP A 41 -0.61 -31.52 9.37
N PRO A 42 -1.11 -32.66 8.83
CA PRO A 42 -1.50 -32.73 7.42
C PRO A 42 -2.63 -31.77 7.05
N VAL A 43 -3.62 -31.58 7.93
CA VAL A 43 -4.72 -30.64 7.70
C VAL A 43 -4.21 -29.21 7.72
N LEU A 44 -3.39 -28.84 8.72
CA LEU A 44 -2.76 -27.51 8.80
C LEU A 44 -2.00 -27.18 7.52
N LYS A 45 -1.13 -28.11 7.07
CA LYS A 45 -0.35 -27.94 5.84
C LYS A 45 -1.25 -27.78 4.60
N ALA A 46 -2.32 -28.57 4.50
CA ALA A 46 -3.25 -28.47 3.38
C ALA A 46 -4.05 -27.15 3.36
N GLN A 47 -4.42 -26.61 4.52
CA GLN A 47 -5.11 -25.32 4.60
C GLN A 47 -4.15 -24.15 4.31
N LEU A 48 -2.92 -24.21 4.81
CA LEU A 48 -1.91 -23.20 4.52
C LEU A 48 -1.54 -23.15 3.03
N ALA A 49 -1.41 -24.29 2.37
CA ALA A 49 -1.18 -24.33 0.93
C ALA A 49 -2.31 -23.65 0.12
N GLN A 50 -3.56 -23.69 0.61
CA GLN A 50 -4.66 -22.96 -0.02
C GLN A 50 -4.54 -21.45 0.19
N VAL A 51 -4.17 -21.00 1.39
CA VAL A 51 -3.93 -19.57 1.68
C VAL A 51 -2.76 -19.04 0.85
N GLU A 52 -1.67 -19.80 0.76
CA GLU A 52 -0.51 -19.46 -0.09
C GLU A 52 -0.91 -19.32 -1.55
N LYS A 53 -1.74 -20.23 -2.08
CA LYS A 53 -2.22 -20.16 -3.46
C LYS A 53 -3.09 -18.91 -3.70
N LEU A 54 -3.96 -18.55 -2.75
CA LEU A 54 -4.73 -17.29 -2.84
C LEU A 54 -3.79 -16.08 -2.85
N ALA A 55 -2.84 -16.03 -1.91
CA ALA A 55 -1.88 -14.93 -1.81
C ALA A 55 -1.02 -14.78 -3.08
N GLN A 56 -0.59 -15.89 -3.68
CA GLN A 56 0.15 -15.89 -4.96
C GLN A 56 -0.71 -15.36 -6.12
N GLY A 57 -1.99 -15.77 -6.19
CA GLY A 57 -2.92 -15.28 -7.20
C GLY A 57 -3.14 -13.76 -7.08
N THR A 58 -3.34 -13.27 -5.85
CA THR A 58 -3.47 -11.85 -5.56
C THR A 58 -2.17 -11.08 -5.82
N ASP A 59 -1.01 -11.63 -5.49
CA ASP A 59 0.30 -11.01 -5.79
C ASP A 59 0.45 -10.76 -7.30
N ALA A 60 0.05 -11.72 -8.14
CA ALA A 60 0.07 -11.56 -9.59
C ALA A 60 -0.86 -10.41 -10.07
N GLN A 61 -2.06 -10.30 -9.50
CA GLN A 61 -2.99 -9.21 -9.81
C GLN A 61 -2.44 -7.84 -9.37
N ILE A 62 -1.87 -7.77 -8.16
CA ILE A 62 -1.21 -6.56 -7.65
C ILE A 62 -0.04 -6.16 -8.55
N ARG A 63 0.76 -7.13 -9.03
CA ARG A 63 1.88 -6.84 -9.93
C ARG A 63 1.44 -6.24 -11.25
N ALA A 64 0.38 -6.80 -11.84
CA ALA A 64 -0.20 -6.25 -13.06
C ALA A 64 -0.72 -4.82 -12.84
N TRP A 65 -1.41 -4.60 -11.71
CA TRP A 65 -1.90 -3.28 -11.34
C TRP A 65 -0.76 -2.27 -11.16
N LEU A 66 0.31 -2.63 -10.44
CA LEU A 66 1.47 -1.75 -10.22
C LEU A 66 2.19 -1.41 -11.52
N THR A 67 2.37 -2.39 -12.42
CA THR A 67 2.99 -2.18 -13.74
C THR A 67 2.25 -1.13 -14.56
N GLN A 68 0.93 -1.03 -14.39
CA GLN A 68 0.12 -0.03 -15.06
C GLN A 68 0.13 1.32 -14.33
N ASN A 69 -0.02 1.29 -13.00
CA ASN A 69 -0.39 2.47 -12.22
C ASN A 69 0.80 3.27 -11.69
N VAL A 70 1.94 2.63 -11.40
CA VAL A 70 3.14 3.35 -10.95
C VAL A 70 3.71 4.23 -12.09
N PRO A 71 3.94 3.72 -13.31
CA PRO A 71 4.43 4.58 -14.40
C PRO A 71 3.46 5.71 -14.75
N LEU A 72 2.14 5.45 -14.66
CA LEU A 72 1.11 6.45 -14.90
C LEU A 72 1.11 7.55 -13.82
N GLY A 73 1.20 7.18 -12.54
CA GLY A 73 1.29 8.15 -11.44
C GLY A 73 2.53 9.04 -11.53
N TYR A 74 3.67 8.48 -11.95
CA TYR A 74 4.89 9.25 -12.19
C TYR A 74 4.69 10.23 -13.33
N PHE A 75 4.10 9.75 -14.43
CA PHE A 75 3.81 10.58 -15.59
C PHE A 75 2.83 11.71 -15.27
N ASP A 76 1.85 11.49 -14.39
CA ASP A 76 0.93 12.54 -13.95
C ASP A 76 1.68 13.71 -13.29
N GLY A 77 2.65 13.42 -12.41
CA GLY A 77 3.54 14.41 -11.81
C GLY A 77 4.47 15.09 -12.83
N TYR A 78 5.11 14.31 -13.70
CA TYR A 78 5.94 14.83 -14.80
C TYR A 78 5.13 15.79 -15.71
N ALA A 79 3.89 15.42 -16.04
CA ALA A 79 3.01 16.21 -16.88
C ALA A 79 2.54 17.48 -16.17
N GLU A 80 2.28 17.41 -14.86
CA GLU A 80 1.97 18.58 -14.03
C GLU A 80 3.11 19.60 -14.01
N ALA A 81 4.34 19.15 -13.71
CA ALA A 81 5.53 19.98 -13.79
C ALA A 81 5.68 20.63 -15.17
N SER A 82 5.59 19.83 -16.23
CA SER A 82 5.68 20.31 -17.61
C SER A 82 4.64 21.40 -17.93
N ARG A 83 3.40 21.23 -17.47
CA ARG A 83 2.33 22.24 -17.68
C ARG A 83 2.63 23.53 -16.93
N LYS A 84 3.06 23.44 -15.66
CA LYS A 84 3.31 24.62 -14.83
C LYS A 84 4.43 25.51 -15.38
N VAL A 85 5.50 24.89 -15.90
CA VAL A 85 6.63 25.60 -16.53
C VAL A 85 6.43 25.89 -18.01
N LYS A 86 5.23 25.61 -18.57
CA LYS A 86 4.88 25.78 -19.99
C LYS A 86 5.82 25.06 -20.96
N ALA A 87 6.48 23.98 -20.52
CA ALA A 87 7.30 23.13 -21.37
C ALA A 87 6.42 22.28 -22.30
N LYS A 88 7.02 21.82 -23.42
CA LYS A 88 6.34 20.89 -24.33
C LYS A 88 5.96 19.61 -23.60
N ALA A 89 4.66 19.38 -23.42
CA ALA A 89 4.14 18.18 -22.82
C ALA A 89 4.31 16.98 -23.77
N LEU A 90 4.81 15.87 -23.24
CA LEU A 90 4.76 14.57 -23.92
C LEU A 90 3.40 13.93 -23.70
N THR A 91 2.97 13.07 -24.62
CA THR A 91 1.92 12.10 -24.33
C THR A 91 2.51 10.97 -23.49
N TYR A 92 1.67 10.21 -22.78
CA TYR A 92 2.12 9.04 -22.03
C TYR A 92 2.85 8.02 -22.92
N GLN A 93 2.33 7.75 -24.13
CA GLN A 93 2.98 6.84 -25.07
C GLN A 93 4.36 7.34 -25.51
N SER A 94 4.50 8.64 -25.76
CA SER A 94 5.80 9.23 -26.09
C SER A 94 6.74 9.22 -24.89
N PHE A 95 6.25 9.41 -23.66
CA PHE A 95 7.06 9.30 -22.45
C PHE A 95 7.66 7.89 -22.32
N LEU A 96 6.93 6.84 -22.67
CA LEU A 96 7.43 5.46 -22.57
C LEU A 96 8.51 5.13 -23.62
N THR A 97 8.48 5.74 -24.81
CA THR A 97 9.34 5.35 -25.94
C THR A 97 10.48 6.33 -26.22
N ASN A 98 10.39 7.57 -25.75
CA ASN A 98 11.38 8.60 -26.04
C ASN A 98 12.72 8.31 -25.33
N LYS A 99 13.84 8.42 -26.05
CA LYS A 99 15.18 8.24 -25.47
C LYS A 99 15.51 9.30 -24.42
N LYS A 100 14.94 10.51 -24.54
CA LYS A 100 15.15 11.61 -23.59
C LYS A 100 14.54 11.34 -22.21
N THR A 101 13.57 10.43 -22.12
CA THR A 101 12.93 10.07 -20.84
C THR A 101 13.56 8.84 -20.19
N LEU A 102 14.75 8.41 -20.65
CA LEU A 102 15.42 7.22 -20.11
C LEU A 102 15.64 7.32 -18.59
N PHE A 103 16.16 8.46 -18.11
CA PHE A 103 16.36 8.72 -16.68
C PHE A 103 15.03 8.58 -15.89
N HIS A 104 13.95 9.19 -16.36
CA HIS A 104 12.64 9.06 -15.73
C HIS A 104 12.15 7.61 -15.68
N ARG A 105 12.39 6.83 -16.73
CA ARG A 105 12.00 5.42 -16.77
C ARG A 105 12.82 4.57 -15.80
N GLU A 106 14.09 4.89 -15.57
CA GLU A 106 14.90 4.25 -14.53
C GLU A 106 14.35 4.58 -13.13
N ALA A 107 13.98 5.83 -12.87
CA ALA A 107 13.31 6.23 -11.62
C ALA A 107 11.98 5.47 -11.43
N VAL A 108 11.15 5.37 -12.48
CA VAL A 108 9.90 4.58 -12.47
C VAL A 108 10.17 3.12 -12.14
N ASN A 109 11.20 2.50 -12.71
CA ASN A 109 11.55 1.11 -12.44
C ASN A 109 11.97 0.89 -10.99
N MET A 110 12.69 1.85 -10.39
CA MET A 110 13.06 1.82 -8.98
C MET A 110 11.83 1.92 -8.07
N LEU A 111 10.94 2.88 -8.34
CA LEU A 111 9.67 3.03 -7.59
C LEU A 111 8.78 1.79 -7.72
N LEU A 112 8.74 1.17 -8.90
CA LEU A 112 8.00 -0.06 -9.14
C LEU A 112 8.58 -1.23 -8.34
N LYS A 113 9.91 -1.35 -8.28
CA LYS A 113 10.59 -2.38 -7.47
C LYS A 113 10.34 -2.19 -5.97
N ASP A 114 10.39 -0.95 -5.47
CA ASP A 114 10.05 -0.61 -4.09
C ASP A 114 8.61 -1.02 -3.78
N SER A 115 7.68 -0.60 -4.64
CA SER A 115 6.26 -0.94 -4.52
C SER A 115 6.05 -2.46 -4.49
N TYR A 116 6.69 -3.22 -5.38
CA TYR A 116 6.63 -4.68 -5.35
C TYR A 116 7.13 -5.26 -4.05
N SER A 117 8.24 -4.76 -3.51
CA SER A 117 8.77 -5.23 -2.24
C SER A 117 7.77 -5.00 -1.12
N ASP A 118 7.13 -3.84 -1.09
CA ASP A 118 6.15 -3.50 -0.07
C ASP A 118 4.94 -4.43 -0.09
N PHE A 119 4.35 -4.68 -1.26
CA PHE A 119 3.21 -5.58 -1.40
C PHE A 119 3.58 -7.06 -1.20
N ALA A 120 4.77 -7.49 -1.62
CA ALA A 120 5.24 -8.85 -1.38
C ALA A 120 5.40 -9.13 0.14
N ARG A 121 5.83 -8.13 0.92
CA ARG A 121 5.84 -8.23 2.38
C ARG A 121 4.43 -8.37 2.94
N THR A 122 3.46 -7.62 2.41
CA THR A 122 2.04 -7.75 2.76
C THR A 122 1.50 -9.17 2.52
N MET A 123 1.77 -9.75 1.35
CA MET A 123 1.36 -11.13 1.04
C MET A 123 2.00 -12.14 1.99
N THR A 124 3.30 -11.98 2.27
CA THR A 124 4.03 -12.84 3.21
C THR A 124 3.46 -12.75 4.64
N GLN A 125 3.16 -11.54 5.11
CA GLN A 125 2.57 -11.34 6.44
C GLN A 125 1.15 -11.91 6.54
N THR A 126 0.39 -11.88 5.45
CA THR A 126 -0.95 -12.49 5.38
C THR A 126 -0.90 -14.00 5.59
N VAL A 127 -0.02 -14.70 4.87
CA VAL A 127 0.18 -16.15 5.02
C VAL A 127 0.66 -16.51 6.43
N ARG A 128 1.67 -15.79 6.96
CA ARG A 128 2.15 -15.99 8.34
C ARG A 128 1.09 -15.71 9.40
N GLY A 129 0.17 -14.79 9.12
CA GLY A 129 -0.98 -14.51 9.96
C GLY A 129 -1.95 -15.68 10.03
N ALA A 130 -2.30 -16.23 8.88
CA ALA A 130 -3.14 -17.42 8.79
C ALA A 130 -2.50 -18.62 9.51
N GLU A 131 -1.18 -18.82 9.33
CA GLU A 131 -0.41 -19.84 10.03
C GLU A 131 -0.52 -19.71 11.55
N ARG A 132 -0.28 -18.52 12.10
CA ARG A 132 -0.40 -18.29 13.55
C ARG A 132 -1.79 -18.66 14.06
N ILE A 133 -2.86 -18.22 13.38
CA ILE A 133 -4.25 -18.51 13.79
C ILE A 133 -4.52 -20.02 13.77
N LEU A 134 -4.13 -20.70 12.69
CA LEU A 134 -4.36 -22.14 12.54
C LEU A 134 -3.56 -22.96 13.58
N THR A 135 -2.29 -22.63 13.80
CA THR A 135 -1.44 -23.31 14.79
C THR A 135 -1.94 -23.07 16.22
N ASP A 136 -2.32 -21.85 16.56
CA ASP A 136 -2.84 -21.54 17.90
C ASP A 136 -4.19 -22.24 18.14
N THR A 137 -5.04 -22.33 17.12
CA THR A 137 -6.28 -23.11 17.20
C THR A 137 -6.02 -24.59 17.43
N ALA A 138 -5.07 -25.18 16.70
CA ALA A 138 -4.71 -26.59 16.87
C ALA A 138 -4.23 -26.87 18.30
N ARG A 139 -3.40 -25.98 18.87
CA ARG A 139 -2.95 -26.06 20.28
C ARG A 139 -4.13 -26.00 21.25
N GLN A 140 -5.10 -25.11 21.03
CA GLN A 140 -6.29 -25.00 21.87
C GLN A 140 -7.15 -26.27 21.80
N GLN A 141 -7.34 -26.84 20.60
CA GLN A 141 -8.09 -28.10 20.43
C GLN A 141 -7.42 -29.27 21.17
N ILE A 142 -6.09 -29.35 21.16
CA ILE A 142 -5.34 -30.38 21.92
C ILE A 142 -5.53 -30.20 23.42
N ARG A 143 -5.36 -28.97 23.94
CA ARG A 143 -5.53 -28.65 25.36
C ARG A 143 -6.97 -28.93 25.85
N GLY A 144 -7.98 -28.54 25.07
CA GLY A 144 -9.38 -28.80 25.40
C GLY A 144 -9.68 -30.28 25.58
N LYS A 145 -9.04 -31.16 24.80
CA LYS A 145 -9.20 -32.62 24.92
C LYS A 145 -8.48 -33.23 26.11
N LEU A 146 -7.30 -32.73 26.48
CA LEU A 146 -6.57 -33.21 27.65
C LEU A 146 -7.33 -32.89 28.95
N ILE A 147 -7.98 -31.73 29.01
CA ILE A 147 -8.75 -31.26 30.17
C ILE A 147 -10.18 -31.83 30.16
N ALA A 148 -10.71 -32.29 29.02
CA ALA A 148 -12.03 -32.93 28.94
C ALA A 148 -12.13 -34.30 29.65
N GLY A 149 -11.02 -34.82 30.20
CA GLY A 149 -11.04 -35.88 31.21
C GLY A 149 -11.46 -35.40 32.60
N ASP A 150 -11.58 -34.09 32.81
CA ASP A 150 -11.90 -33.43 34.08
C ASP A 150 -12.69 -32.13 33.81
N ILE A 151 -14.01 -32.26 33.55
CA ILE A 151 -15.16 -31.30 33.55
C ILE A 151 -15.00 -29.83 33.03
N GLN A 152 -13.82 -29.21 32.99
CA GLN A 152 -13.57 -27.80 32.63
C GLN A 152 -12.96 -27.55 31.24
N GLY A 153 -12.66 -28.59 30.45
CA GLY A 153 -12.07 -28.42 29.11
C GLY A 153 -13.04 -27.76 28.12
N GLN A 154 -12.61 -26.71 27.40
CA GLN A 154 -13.42 -26.13 26.33
C GLN A 154 -13.62 -27.15 25.20
N SER A 155 -14.88 -27.36 24.77
CA SER A 155 -15.17 -28.22 23.61
C SER A 155 -14.67 -27.58 22.31
N VAL A 156 -14.39 -28.42 21.31
CA VAL A 156 -14.00 -27.96 19.96
C VAL A 156 -15.03 -26.98 19.38
N ASP A 157 -16.31 -27.18 19.68
CA ASP A 157 -17.39 -26.27 19.25
C ASP A 157 -17.34 -24.90 19.93
N LYS A 158 -16.87 -24.83 21.18
CA LYS A 158 -16.65 -23.54 21.85
C LYS A 158 -15.47 -22.80 21.21
N ILE A 159 -14.33 -23.48 21.01
CA ILE A 159 -13.15 -22.91 20.35
C ILE A 159 -13.52 -22.37 18.95
N ALA A 160 -14.26 -23.15 18.16
CA ALA A 160 -14.68 -22.74 16.84
C ALA A 160 -15.66 -21.54 16.86
N ARG A 161 -16.50 -21.43 17.90
CA ARG A 161 -17.38 -20.26 18.10
C ARG A 161 -16.59 -19.02 18.49
N ASP A 162 -15.65 -19.14 19.42
CA ASP A 162 -14.84 -18.01 19.91
C ASP A 162 -13.97 -17.43 18.78
N ILE A 163 -13.36 -18.28 17.95
CA ILE A 163 -12.60 -17.85 16.77
C ILE A 163 -13.52 -17.21 15.72
N ARG A 164 -14.69 -17.78 15.48
CA ARG A 164 -15.67 -17.18 14.56
C ARG A 164 -16.09 -15.79 15.05
N GLN A 165 -16.37 -15.66 16.33
CA GLN A 165 -16.73 -14.39 16.94
C GLN A 165 -15.60 -13.38 16.77
N THR A 166 -14.37 -13.76 17.06
CA THR A 166 -13.18 -12.93 16.84
C THR A 166 -13.06 -12.49 15.37
N LEU A 167 -13.22 -13.40 14.41
CA LEU A 167 -13.13 -13.06 12.98
C LEU A 167 -14.30 -12.18 12.51
N VAL A 168 -15.49 -12.32 13.09
CA VAL A 168 -16.66 -11.48 12.77
C VAL A 168 -16.56 -10.10 13.41
N GLU A 169 -16.07 -10.01 14.65
CA GLU A 169 -15.99 -8.75 15.42
C GLU A 169 -14.74 -7.95 15.06
N ASP A 170 -13.58 -8.59 14.99
CA ASP A 170 -12.30 -7.92 14.73
C ASP A 170 -11.92 -7.95 13.25
N GLY A 171 -12.49 -8.86 12.45
CA GLY A 171 -12.02 -9.12 11.09
C GLY A 171 -10.70 -9.89 11.05
N PHE A 172 -10.20 -10.17 9.85
CA PHE A 172 -8.92 -10.85 9.66
C PHE A 172 -7.73 -9.88 9.80
N ARG A 173 -7.50 -9.38 11.02
CA ARG A 173 -6.40 -8.43 11.32
C ARG A 173 -5.05 -9.11 11.50
N VAL A 174 -4.54 -9.71 10.43
CA VAL A 174 -3.24 -10.38 10.43
C VAL A 174 -2.06 -9.48 10.09
N MET A 175 -2.36 -8.35 9.46
CA MET A 175 -1.35 -7.36 9.07
C MET A 175 -0.91 -6.57 10.30
N ILE A 176 0.40 -6.64 10.58
CA ILE A 176 1.02 -5.88 11.66
C ILE A 176 2.09 -5.00 11.02
N ASP A 177 1.94 -3.69 11.21
CA ASP A 177 2.94 -2.75 10.71
C ASP A 177 4.16 -2.65 11.63
N ARG A 178 5.16 -1.86 11.23
CA ARG A 178 6.39 -1.67 12.02
C ARG A 178 6.16 -1.04 13.39
N ALA A 179 5.06 -0.31 13.58
CA ALA A 179 4.67 0.30 14.84
C ALA A 179 3.83 -0.65 15.72
N GLY A 180 3.62 -1.90 15.30
CA GLY A 180 2.84 -2.89 16.02
C GLY A 180 1.32 -2.75 15.87
N ARG A 181 0.84 -1.84 15.02
CA ARG A 181 -0.60 -1.66 14.80
C ARG A 181 -1.14 -2.81 13.96
N LYS A 182 -2.31 -3.32 14.35
CA LYS A 182 -3.03 -4.37 13.63
C LYS A 182 -3.99 -3.76 12.63
N TRP A 183 -3.95 -4.24 11.40
CA TRP A 183 -4.76 -3.73 10.29
C TRP A 183 -5.60 -4.83 9.66
N GLN A 184 -6.79 -4.45 9.16
CA GLN A 184 -7.44 -5.27 8.14
C GLN A 184 -6.64 -5.18 6.85
N LEU A 185 -6.57 -6.28 6.12
CA LEU A 185 -5.74 -6.37 4.93
C LEU A 185 -6.14 -5.37 3.82
N PRO A 186 -7.45 -5.13 3.54
CA PRO A 186 -7.87 -4.10 2.58
C PRO A 186 -7.45 -2.68 2.97
N ASP A 187 -7.63 -2.30 4.25
CA ASP A 187 -7.29 -0.95 4.73
C ASP A 187 -5.79 -0.68 4.64
N TYR A 188 -4.97 -1.66 5.03
CA TYR A 188 -3.51 -1.55 4.91
C TYR A 188 -3.07 -1.43 3.45
N THR A 189 -3.70 -2.20 2.56
CA THR A 189 -3.42 -2.17 1.11
C THR A 189 -3.78 -0.82 0.52
N GLU A 190 -4.95 -0.26 0.89
CA GLU A 190 -5.35 1.06 0.42
C GLU A 190 -4.35 2.13 0.86
N MET A 191 -4.00 2.14 2.15
CA MET A 191 -3.00 3.06 2.72
C MET A 191 -1.65 2.92 1.99
N LEU A 192 -1.18 1.69 1.80
CA LEU A 192 0.11 1.41 1.15
C LEU A 192 0.12 1.85 -0.31
N ALA A 193 -0.97 1.62 -1.04
CA ALA A 193 -1.13 2.04 -2.42
C ALA A 193 -1.14 3.56 -2.56
N ARG A 194 -1.91 4.26 -1.72
CA ARG A 194 -1.92 5.74 -1.69
C ARG A 194 -0.52 6.30 -1.41
N THR A 195 0.19 5.71 -0.44
CA THR A 195 1.55 6.10 -0.08
C THR A 195 2.50 5.97 -1.28
N ASN A 196 2.50 4.81 -1.94
CA ASN A 196 3.35 4.57 -3.11
C ASN A 196 3.01 5.51 -4.28
N LEU A 197 1.72 5.74 -4.56
CA LEU A 197 1.29 6.63 -5.64
C LEU A 197 1.65 8.10 -5.40
N ILE A 198 1.49 8.60 -4.17
CA ILE A 198 1.88 9.99 -3.83
C ILE A 198 3.39 10.17 -3.96
N LYS A 199 4.18 9.23 -3.39
CA LYS A 199 5.64 9.22 -3.54
C LYS A 199 6.03 9.28 -5.01
N THR A 200 5.41 8.43 -5.82
CA THR A 200 5.67 8.31 -7.25
C THR A 200 5.34 9.59 -8.03
N ALA A 201 4.21 10.22 -7.74
CA ALA A 201 3.79 11.46 -8.40
C ALA A 201 4.72 12.64 -8.05
N ASN A 202 5.07 12.80 -6.77
CA ASN A 202 6.00 13.84 -6.33
C ASN A 202 7.39 13.66 -6.94
N GLU A 203 7.87 12.42 -7.01
CA GLU A 203 9.14 12.10 -7.66
C GLU A 203 9.12 12.45 -9.17
N GLY A 204 7.97 12.30 -9.83
CA GLY A 204 7.77 12.75 -11.21
C GLY A 204 7.81 14.27 -11.37
N VAL A 205 7.26 15.01 -10.41
CA VAL A 205 7.33 16.49 -10.37
C VAL A 205 8.78 16.93 -10.21
N VAL A 206 9.45 16.45 -9.16
CA VAL A 206 10.82 16.82 -8.79
C VAL A 206 11.80 16.57 -9.94
N ASN A 207 11.82 15.34 -10.47
CA ASN A 207 12.75 14.99 -11.55
C ASN A 207 12.52 15.83 -12.81
N ARG A 208 11.27 16.17 -13.12
CA ARG A 208 10.96 16.99 -14.30
C ARG A 208 11.35 18.44 -14.11
N LEU A 209 11.24 18.99 -12.90
CA LEU A 209 11.72 20.34 -12.62
C LEU A 209 13.24 20.40 -12.75
N SER A 210 13.94 19.45 -12.13
CA SER A 210 15.40 19.34 -12.22
C SER A 210 15.88 19.18 -13.66
N GLU A 211 15.20 18.35 -14.49
CA GLU A 211 15.52 18.22 -15.92
C GLU A 211 15.41 19.55 -16.69
N LEU A 212 14.47 20.41 -16.28
CA LEU A 212 14.18 21.69 -16.92
C LEU A 212 14.92 22.87 -16.29
N GLY A 213 15.75 22.64 -15.26
CA GLY A 213 16.50 23.68 -14.56
C GLY A 213 15.66 24.54 -13.61
N TYR A 214 14.51 24.03 -13.15
CA TYR A 214 13.71 24.64 -12.09
C TYR A 214 13.98 23.91 -10.76
N ASP A 215 13.92 24.65 -9.67
CA ASP A 215 14.37 24.22 -8.36
C ASP A 215 13.31 24.37 -7.27
N LEU A 216 12.29 25.20 -7.46
CA LEU A 216 11.35 25.53 -6.40
C LEU A 216 10.04 24.72 -6.46
N VAL A 217 9.69 24.15 -5.32
CA VAL A 217 8.40 23.48 -5.07
C VAL A 217 7.72 24.01 -3.82
N GLU A 218 6.40 24.06 -3.85
CA GLU A 218 5.55 24.35 -2.70
C GLU A 218 4.97 23.06 -2.13
N TRP A 219 4.97 22.95 -0.80
CA TRP A 219 4.30 21.87 -0.11
C TRP A 219 2.79 22.16 -0.06
N MET A 220 2.01 21.35 -0.77
CA MET A 220 0.56 21.50 -0.85
C MET A 220 -0.13 20.42 0.00
N THR A 221 -0.98 20.85 0.92
CA THR A 221 -1.88 19.98 1.66
C THR A 221 -3.29 20.00 1.07
N GLY A 222 -4.21 19.21 1.65
CA GLY A 222 -5.63 19.24 1.28
C GLY A 222 -6.47 19.77 2.44
N ASP A 223 -7.77 19.94 2.21
CA ASP A 223 -8.71 20.40 3.24
C ASP A 223 -8.63 19.50 4.49
N ASN A 224 -8.37 20.12 5.66
CA ASN A 224 -8.05 19.46 6.93
C ASN A 224 -6.69 18.73 6.93
N ALA A 225 -5.61 19.49 6.75
CA ALA A 225 -4.26 18.98 6.93
C ALA A 225 -4.07 18.38 8.34
N CYS A 226 -3.25 17.34 8.44
CA CYS A 226 -2.90 16.76 9.73
C CYS A 226 -1.84 17.61 10.45
N ASP A 227 -1.74 17.50 11.77
CA ASP A 227 -0.78 18.25 12.60
C ASP A 227 0.69 18.12 12.16
N ILE A 228 1.04 17.05 11.44
CA ILE A 228 2.39 16.79 10.93
C ILE A 228 2.69 17.64 9.67
N CYS A 229 1.67 17.88 8.84
CA CYS A 229 1.82 18.51 7.53
C CYS A 229 1.23 19.91 7.45
N ASP A 230 0.28 20.26 8.32
CA ASP A 230 -0.31 21.60 8.41
C ASP A 230 0.76 22.70 8.55
N PRO A 231 1.81 22.54 9.37
CA PRO A 231 2.88 23.54 9.46
C PRO A 231 3.73 23.67 8.20
N LEU A 232 3.60 22.76 7.22
CA LEU A 232 4.33 22.79 5.96
C LEU A 232 3.51 23.40 4.83
N ASP A 233 2.19 23.55 4.99
CA ASP A 233 1.32 24.03 3.92
C ASP A 233 1.74 25.42 3.41
N GLY A 234 1.84 25.54 2.09
CA GLY A 234 2.25 26.77 1.41
C GLY A 234 3.75 27.13 1.52
N LYS A 235 4.54 26.35 2.26
CA LYS A 235 6.00 26.58 2.33
C LYS A 235 6.66 26.16 1.03
N VAL A 236 7.64 26.95 0.61
CA VAL A 236 8.42 26.74 -0.61
C VAL A 236 9.81 26.21 -0.24
N PHE A 237 10.27 25.22 -0.98
CA PHE A 237 11.53 24.52 -0.78
C PHE A 237 12.32 24.43 -2.08
N SER A 238 13.64 24.41 -1.95
CA SER A 238 14.62 24.16 -3.01
C SER A 238 14.86 22.66 -3.16
N VAL A 239 14.69 22.12 -4.36
CA VAL A 239 14.88 20.69 -4.68
C VAL A 239 16.36 20.31 -4.62
N SER A 240 17.24 21.16 -5.15
CA SER A 240 18.70 20.99 -5.12
C SER A 240 19.28 21.26 -3.73
N GLY A 241 18.66 22.15 -2.96
CA GLY A 241 19.18 22.68 -1.71
C GLY A 241 20.12 23.88 -1.88
N ASP A 242 20.32 24.37 -3.11
CA ASP A 242 21.29 25.42 -3.43
C ASP A 242 20.69 26.84 -3.36
N SER A 243 19.40 26.99 -3.02
CA SER A 243 18.76 28.31 -2.93
C SER A 243 19.19 29.09 -1.70
N ASP A 244 19.65 30.33 -1.90
CA ASP A 244 19.94 31.29 -0.80
C ASP A 244 18.67 31.78 -0.07
N LYS A 245 17.50 31.63 -0.69
CA LYS A 245 16.23 32.20 -0.22
C LYS A 245 15.28 31.17 0.36
N TYR A 246 15.34 29.92 -0.11
CA TYR A 246 14.41 28.86 0.26
C TYR A 246 15.15 27.68 0.87
N PRO A 247 14.65 27.08 1.96
CA PRO A 247 15.29 25.93 2.58
C PRO A 247 15.31 24.72 1.63
N ALA A 248 16.30 23.84 1.81
CA ALA A 248 16.37 22.58 1.09
C ALA A 248 15.15 21.69 1.38
N LEU A 249 14.71 20.96 0.35
CA LEU A 249 13.69 19.93 0.45
C LEU A 249 14.32 18.65 1.02
N GLU A 250 14.45 18.58 2.34
CA GLU A 250 15.04 17.42 3.03
C GLU A 250 14.19 16.15 2.92
N GLU A 251 12.87 16.30 2.88
CA GLU A 251 11.91 15.20 2.79
C GLU A 251 10.80 15.53 1.79
N GLN A 252 10.36 14.54 1.02
CA GLN A 252 9.19 14.67 0.14
C GLN A 252 7.94 14.04 0.80
N PRO A 253 6.72 14.50 0.48
CA PRO A 253 5.52 13.74 0.80
C PRO A 253 5.53 12.39 0.07
N PRO A 254 5.00 11.31 0.67
CA PRO A 254 4.29 11.26 1.95
C PRO A 254 5.22 11.08 3.16
N ARG A 255 4.99 11.83 4.25
CA ARG A 255 5.77 11.70 5.52
C ARG A 255 5.23 10.67 6.50
N HIS A 256 4.00 10.22 6.29
CA HIS A 256 3.31 9.30 7.20
C HIS A 256 2.26 8.49 6.44
N PRO A 257 1.78 7.36 7.02
CA PRO A 257 0.64 6.63 6.48
C PRO A 257 -0.58 7.54 6.27
N ASN A 258 -1.31 7.34 5.17
CA ASN A 258 -2.48 8.13 4.78
C ASN A 258 -2.21 9.64 4.55
N CYS A 259 -0.96 10.05 4.37
CA CYS A 259 -0.65 11.40 3.91
C CYS A 259 -1.34 11.68 2.56
N ARG A 260 -1.80 12.92 2.38
CA ARG A 260 -2.47 13.39 1.15
C ARG A 260 -1.75 14.58 0.52
N CYS A 261 -0.57 14.94 1.02
CA CYS A 261 0.18 16.10 0.57
C CYS A 261 0.89 15.81 -0.76
N SER A 262 1.17 16.88 -1.49
CA SER A 262 1.84 16.84 -2.79
C SER A 262 2.79 18.02 -2.95
N LEU A 263 3.66 17.94 -3.95
CA LEU A 263 4.57 19.03 -4.30
C LEU A 263 4.05 19.77 -5.53
N GLY A 264 3.89 21.09 -5.38
CA GLY A 264 3.45 22.00 -6.44
C GLY A 264 4.64 22.74 -7.05
N PRO A 265 4.89 22.65 -8.37
CA PRO A 265 5.93 23.46 -9.02
C PRO A 265 5.74 24.97 -8.82
N ARG A 266 6.81 25.70 -8.47
CA ARG A 266 6.83 27.17 -8.33
C ARG A 266 7.85 27.87 -9.24
N PRO A 267 7.75 27.69 -10.58
CA PRO A 267 8.64 28.37 -11.53
C PRO A 267 8.48 29.90 -11.56
N ASP A 268 7.41 30.42 -10.96
CA ASP A 268 7.13 31.84 -10.81
C ASP A 268 7.96 32.53 -9.72
N LEU A 269 8.64 31.75 -8.88
CA LEU A 269 9.44 32.24 -7.75
C LEU A 269 10.97 32.13 -7.98
N GLU A 270 11.38 31.57 -9.11
CA GLU A 270 12.79 31.52 -9.55
C GLU A 270 13.34 32.91 -9.89
#